data_AF-A0A2U8UFC1-F1
#
_entry.id   AF-A0A2U8UFC1-F1
#
_cell.length_a   1.000
_cell.length_b   1.000
_cell.length_c   1.000
_cell.angle_alpha   90.00
_cell.angle_beta   90.00
_cell.angle_gamma   90.00
#
_symmetry.space_group_name_H-M   'P 1'
#
loop_
_entity.id
_entity.type
_entity.pdbx_description
1 polymer ?
#
loop_
_entity_poly.entity_id
_entity_poly.type
_entity_poly.pdbx_seq_one_letter_code
_entity_poly.pdbx_strand_id
1 'polypeptide(L)'
;MQNIVEAVDRKYKSQLGKSQPEFHVFFNDQVNNDFNILFRSLPQDREYFAAGVPGSFYTRVFPKASLHFAHCSYALHWLSKVPNEIQDKNSPAYNKGRIHYTGTEKHVVKAYFSQFQKDMGSFLKARAQEIVGGGLMVIQIPGLPSGEVLFSRTGAGRLHALLGSSLMELVNLGVITEESVDSFNLPQYHPSIEEMEMVIEMNNN
;
A
#
# COMPACT_ATOMS: atom_id res chain seq x y z
N MET A 1 -12.25 -5.41 -10.88
CA MET A 1 -13.50 -4.67 -10.60
C MET A 1 -14.75 -5.41 -11.03
N GLN A 2 -14.77 -6.01 -12.24
CA GLN A 2 -15.91 -6.81 -12.73
C GLN A 2 -16.45 -7.80 -11.69
N ASN A 3 -15.59 -8.62 -11.07
CA ASN A 3 -16.00 -9.58 -10.04
C ASN A 3 -16.74 -8.95 -8.84
N ILE A 4 -16.36 -7.73 -8.43
CA ILE A 4 -17.01 -7.02 -7.31
C ILE A 4 -18.41 -6.56 -7.76
N VAL A 5 -18.51 -5.96 -8.94
CA VAL A 5 -19.78 -5.51 -9.52
C VAL A 5 -20.74 -6.70 -9.68
N GLU A 6 -20.28 -7.81 -10.27
CA GLU A 6 -21.08 -9.02 -10.43
C GLU A 6 -21.52 -9.63 -9.10
N ALA A 7 -20.64 -9.68 -8.09
CA ALA A 7 -20.98 -10.22 -6.78
C ALA A 7 -22.07 -9.38 -6.09
N VAL A 8 -21.97 -8.05 -6.19
CA VAL A 8 -22.98 -7.14 -5.64
C VAL A 8 -24.30 -7.26 -6.41
N ASP A 9 -24.25 -7.28 -7.74
CA ASP A 9 -25.44 -7.44 -8.58
C ASP A 9 -26.18 -8.76 -8.31
N ARG A 10 -25.47 -9.88 -8.24
CA ARG A 10 -26.05 -11.19 -7.86
C ARG A 10 -26.72 -11.15 -6.49
N LYS A 11 -26.12 -10.46 -5.52
CA LYS A 11 -26.70 -10.29 -4.18
C LYS A 11 -27.97 -9.44 -4.23
N TYR A 12 -27.99 -8.34 -4.98
CA TYR A 12 -29.18 -7.51 -5.17
C TYR A 12 -30.32 -8.30 -5.84
N LYS A 13 -30.02 -9.02 -6.93
CA LYS A 13 -31.00 -9.83 -7.66
C LYS A 13 -31.61 -10.93 -6.78
N SER A 14 -30.79 -11.63 -6.01
CA SER A 14 -31.26 -12.73 -5.14
C SER A 14 -32.05 -12.28 -3.91
N GLN A 15 -31.72 -11.12 -3.31
CA GLN A 15 -32.34 -10.69 -2.05
C GLN A 15 -33.51 -9.72 -2.23
N LEU A 16 -33.48 -8.86 -3.26
CA LEU A 16 -34.40 -7.73 -3.34
C LEU A 16 -35.39 -7.83 -4.49
N GLY A 17 -35.17 -8.69 -5.49
CA GLY A 17 -36.05 -8.82 -6.67
C GLY A 17 -36.25 -7.49 -7.42
N LYS A 18 -35.36 -6.52 -7.22
CA LYS A 18 -35.45 -5.14 -7.74
C LYS A 18 -34.67 -4.98 -9.05
N SER A 19 -34.93 -3.85 -9.72
CA SER A 19 -34.12 -3.36 -10.84
C SER A 19 -32.65 -3.25 -10.44
N GLN A 20 -31.76 -3.66 -11.34
CA GLN A 20 -30.31 -3.62 -11.17
C GLN A 20 -29.85 -2.19 -10.84
N PRO A 21 -29.07 -1.97 -9.76
CA PRO A 21 -28.52 -0.65 -9.47
C PRO A 21 -27.51 -0.26 -10.55
N GLU A 22 -27.34 1.04 -10.77
CA GLU A 22 -26.23 1.54 -11.56
C GLU A 22 -24.94 1.48 -10.75
N PHE A 23 -23.84 1.08 -11.39
CA PHE A 23 -22.53 0.98 -10.76
C PHE A 23 -21.61 2.10 -11.24
N HIS A 24 -20.96 2.79 -10.31
CA HIS A 24 -19.92 3.77 -10.59
C HIS A 24 -18.62 3.33 -9.92
N VAL A 25 -17.63 3.01 -10.74
CA VAL A 25 -16.31 2.51 -10.33
C VAL A 25 -15.28 3.61 -10.45
N PHE A 26 -14.55 3.85 -9.36
CA PHE A 26 -13.45 4.80 -9.31
C PHE A 26 -12.12 4.07 -9.26
N PHE A 27 -11.21 4.43 -10.16
CA PHE A 27 -9.83 3.95 -10.19
C PHE A 27 -8.94 5.04 -9.61
N ASN A 28 -8.50 4.88 -8.36
CA ASN A 28 -7.59 5.81 -7.70
C ASN A 28 -6.15 5.30 -7.77
N ASP A 29 -5.24 6.20 -8.12
CA ASP A 29 -3.79 5.99 -8.07
C ASP A 29 -3.07 7.34 -7.94
N GLN A 30 -1.75 7.34 -7.82
CA GLN A 30 -0.93 8.54 -7.82
C GLN A 30 -1.16 9.40 -9.07
N VAL A 31 -0.92 10.70 -8.94
CA VAL A 31 -1.13 11.67 -10.04
C VAL A 31 -0.29 11.33 -11.27
N ASN A 32 0.87 10.70 -11.08
CA ASN A 32 1.78 10.29 -12.14
C ASN A 32 1.49 8.89 -12.72
N ASN A 33 0.45 8.20 -12.25
CA ASN A 33 0.02 6.96 -12.87
C ASN A 33 -0.48 7.19 -14.31
N ASP A 34 -0.26 6.22 -15.19
CA ASP A 34 -0.69 6.31 -16.58
C ASP A 34 -2.19 5.98 -16.73
N PHE A 35 -3.03 6.96 -16.39
CA PHE A 35 -4.47 6.87 -16.60
C PHE A 35 -4.87 6.75 -18.08
N ASN A 36 -4.01 7.15 -19.03
CA ASN A 36 -4.33 7.01 -20.45
C ASN A 36 -4.36 5.53 -20.86
N ILE A 37 -3.38 4.74 -20.40
CA ILE A 37 -3.38 3.28 -20.62
C ILE A 37 -4.61 2.66 -19.96
N LEU A 38 -4.89 3.03 -18.71
CA LEU A 38 -6.09 2.55 -18.01
C LEU A 38 -7.35 2.77 -18.83
N PHE A 39 -7.63 4.01 -19.24
CA PHE A 39 -8.86 4.35 -19.98
C PHE A 39 -8.95 3.67 -21.35
N ARG A 40 -7.83 3.47 -22.05
CA ARG A 40 -7.80 2.73 -23.33
C ARG A 40 -8.03 1.22 -23.13
N SER A 41 -7.68 0.69 -21.97
CA SER A 41 -7.79 -0.74 -21.64
C SER A 41 -9.11 -1.16 -21.01
N LEU A 42 -10.01 -0.21 -20.68
CA LEU A 42 -11.31 -0.52 -20.08
C LEU A 42 -12.16 -1.40 -21.02
N PRO A 43 -12.78 -2.49 -20.54
CA PRO A 43 -13.68 -3.31 -21.35
C PRO A 43 -14.83 -2.49 -21.92
N GLN A 44 -15.15 -2.68 -23.20
CA GLN A 44 -16.23 -1.94 -23.88
C GLN A 44 -17.62 -2.40 -23.42
N ASP A 45 -17.74 -3.67 -23.07
CA ASP A 45 -18.95 -4.37 -22.61
C ASP A 45 -19.15 -4.30 -21.09
N ARG A 46 -18.44 -3.40 -20.40
CA ARG A 46 -18.58 -3.23 -18.94
C ARG A 46 -19.98 -2.73 -18.57
N GLU A 47 -20.54 -3.30 -17.51
CA GLU A 47 -21.83 -2.89 -16.94
C GLU A 47 -21.65 -1.87 -15.79
N TYR A 48 -20.72 -0.93 -15.94
CA TYR A 48 -20.47 0.13 -14.95
C TYR A 48 -19.89 1.40 -15.58
N PHE A 49 -20.21 2.54 -14.98
CA PHE A 49 -19.53 3.81 -15.25
C PHE A 49 -18.15 3.83 -14.59
N ALA A 50 -17.17 4.44 -15.24
CA ALA A 50 -15.79 4.44 -14.78
C ALA A 50 -15.23 5.87 -14.72
N ALA A 51 -14.50 6.17 -13.66
CA ALA A 51 -13.77 7.42 -13.49
C ALA A 51 -12.36 7.17 -12.93
N GLY A 52 -11.38 7.95 -13.37
CA GLY A 52 -10.05 8.00 -12.75
C GLY A 52 -9.99 9.08 -11.68
N VAL A 53 -9.30 8.79 -10.57
CA VAL A 53 -9.18 9.69 -9.42
C VAL A 53 -7.69 9.86 -9.08
N PRO A 54 -7.03 10.90 -9.60
CA PRO A 54 -5.61 11.11 -9.32
C PRO A 54 -5.40 11.65 -7.90
N GLY A 55 -4.53 11.03 -7.12
CA GLY A 55 -4.16 11.48 -5.78
C GLY A 55 -3.74 10.36 -4.85
N SER A 56 -2.88 10.68 -3.88
CA SER A 56 -2.43 9.71 -2.87
C SER A 56 -3.59 9.25 -1.99
N PHE A 57 -3.78 7.93 -1.89
CA PHE A 57 -4.77 7.33 -0.99
C PHE A 57 -4.47 7.57 0.50
N TYR A 58 -3.28 8.08 0.87
CA TYR A 58 -3.03 8.54 2.24
C TYR A 58 -3.77 9.84 2.59
N THR A 59 -4.45 10.44 1.62
CA THR A 59 -5.27 11.65 1.78
C THR A 59 -6.72 11.41 1.39
N ARG A 60 -7.58 12.39 1.66
CA ARG A 60 -8.96 12.44 1.19
C ARG A 60 -8.98 12.69 -0.33
N VAL A 61 -9.64 11.81 -1.07
CA VAL A 61 -9.82 11.90 -2.53
C VAL A 61 -11.29 11.81 -2.95
N PHE A 62 -12.20 11.56 -2.01
CA PHE A 62 -13.65 11.57 -2.25
C PHE A 62 -14.40 12.52 -1.29
N PRO A 63 -15.63 12.93 -1.67
CA PRO A 63 -16.60 13.52 -0.75
C PRO A 63 -16.91 12.60 0.44
N LYS A 64 -17.55 13.15 1.48
CA LYS A 64 -17.96 12.35 2.63
C LYS A 64 -19.08 11.37 2.23
N ALA A 65 -19.03 10.16 2.76
CA ALA A 65 -20.07 9.13 2.61
C ALA A 65 -20.53 8.93 1.15
N SER A 66 -19.58 8.77 0.23
CA SER A 66 -19.84 8.54 -1.20
C SER A 66 -19.42 7.16 -1.70
N LEU A 67 -18.67 6.39 -0.90
CA LEU A 67 -18.21 5.04 -1.27
C LEU A 67 -18.99 3.97 -0.50
N HIS A 68 -19.57 3.02 -1.24
CA HIS A 68 -20.23 1.85 -0.65
C HIS A 68 -19.25 0.70 -0.39
N PHE A 69 -18.22 0.60 -1.23
CA PHE A 69 -17.22 -0.45 -1.17
C PHE A 69 -15.86 0.10 -1.58
N ALA A 70 -14.84 -0.11 -0.76
CA ALA A 70 -13.45 0.23 -1.07
C ALA A 70 -12.62 -1.06 -1.22
N HIS A 71 -11.73 -1.08 -2.22
CA HIS A 71 -10.84 -2.20 -2.46
C HIS A 71 -9.41 -1.68 -2.66
N CYS A 72 -8.47 -2.23 -1.91
CA CYS A 72 -7.06 -1.86 -1.99
C CYS A 72 -6.21 -3.13 -1.99
N SER A 73 -5.52 -3.41 -3.10
CA SER A 73 -4.68 -4.61 -3.24
C SER A 73 -3.28 -4.22 -3.66
N TYR A 74 -2.27 -4.77 -2.98
CA TYR A 74 -0.85 -4.57 -3.27
C TYR A 74 -0.42 -3.08 -3.35
N ALA A 75 -1.02 -2.21 -2.54
CA ALA A 75 -0.68 -0.79 -2.52
C ALA A 75 -0.22 -0.29 -1.14
N LEU A 76 -0.84 -0.74 -0.05
CA LEU A 76 -0.58 -0.21 1.30
C LEU A 76 0.79 -0.56 1.90
N HIS A 77 1.56 -1.43 1.24
CA HIS A 77 2.95 -1.67 1.64
C HIS A 77 3.89 -0.55 1.17
N TRP A 78 3.47 0.29 0.22
CA TRP A 78 4.21 1.47 -0.21
C TRP A 78 3.97 2.63 0.74
N LEU A 79 5.02 3.04 1.46
CA LEU A 79 4.96 4.19 2.36
C LEU A 79 4.80 5.50 1.61
N SER A 80 4.24 6.50 2.28
CA SER A 80 4.14 7.86 1.72
C SER A 80 5.51 8.50 1.50
N LYS A 81 6.54 8.04 2.23
CA LYS A 81 7.93 8.45 2.11
C LYS A 81 8.87 7.46 2.81
N VAL A 82 10.16 7.57 2.52
CA VAL A 82 11.22 6.95 3.32
C VAL A 82 11.23 7.58 4.72
N PRO A 83 11.37 6.80 5.82
CA PRO A 83 11.55 7.36 7.16
C PRO A 83 12.77 8.28 7.22
N ASN A 84 12.63 9.49 7.77
CA ASN A 84 13.75 10.44 7.79
C ASN A 84 14.93 9.91 8.62
N GLU A 85 14.64 9.16 9.68
CA GLU A 85 15.61 8.64 10.63
C GLU A 85 16.57 7.63 10.03
N ILE A 86 16.21 6.95 8.92
CA ILE A 86 17.10 5.99 8.27
C ILE A 86 18.03 6.63 7.25
N GLN A 87 17.79 7.91 6.92
CA GLN A 87 18.59 8.70 6.00
C GLN A 87 19.59 9.62 6.72
N ASP A 88 19.38 9.87 8.02
CA ASP A 88 20.29 10.68 8.84
C ASP A 88 21.51 9.85 9.28
N LYS A 89 22.70 10.22 8.81
CA LYS A 89 23.98 9.56 9.14
C LYS A 89 24.29 9.52 10.64
N ASN A 90 23.71 10.42 11.44
CA ASN A 90 23.92 10.48 12.89
C ASN A 90 22.89 9.66 13.67
N SER A 91 21.86 9.16 13.01
CA SER A 91 20.80 8.37 13.63
C SER A 91 21.24 6.93 13.87
N PRO A 92 20.87 6.30 15.00
CA PRO A 92 21.07 4.86 15.19
C PRO A 92 20.24 4.01 14.22
N ALA A 93 19.31 4.62 13.48
CA ALA A 93 18.53 3.98 12.44
C ALA A 93 19.13 4.17 11.03
N TYR A 94 20.27 4.84 10.86
CA TYR A 94 20.90 5.01 9.56
C TYR A 94 21.13 3.67 8.86
N ASN A 95 20.56 3.49 7.67
CA ASN A 95 20.53 2.18 7.01
C ASN A 95 21.77 1.91 6.16
N LYS A 96 22.95 2.05 6.76
CA LYS A 96 24.23 1.90 6.05
C LYS A 96 24.35 0.54 5.33
N GLY A 97 24.83 0.56 4.10
CA GLY A 97 25.19 -0.58 3.26
C GLY A 97 23.99 -1.38 2.75
N ARG A 98 22.76 -0.88 2.93
CA ARG A 98 21.52 -1.60 2.64
C ARG A 98 20.47 -0.65 2.10
N ILE A 99 19.55 -1.20 1.32
CA ILE A 99 18.47 -0.43 0.69
C ILE A 99 17.10 -0.67 1.34
N HIS A 100 17.04 -1.57 2.32
CA HIS A 100 15.82 -1.92 3.05
C HIS A 100 16.16 -2.61 4.38
N TYR A 101 15.16 -2.94 5.19
CA TYR A 101 15.35 -3.68 6.44
C TYR A 101 15.30 -5.19 6.21
N THR A 102 15.92 -5.98 7.09
CA THR A 102 15.85 -7.45 7.03
C THR A 102 14.99 -8.04 8.15
N GLY A 103 14.87 -7.33 9.27
CA GLY A 103 14.23 -7.77 10.51
C GLY A 103 15.18 -7.78 11.71
N THR A 104 16.50 -7.84 11.50
CA THR A 104 17.48 -7.89 12.60
C THR A 104 17.85 -6.52 13.17
N GLU A 105 17.70 -5.44 12.40
CA GLU A 105 18.14 -4.10 12.78
C GLU A 105 17.00 -3.32 13.45
N LYS A 106 16.89 -3.49 14.77
CA LYS A 106 15.77 -2.96 15.57
C LYS A 106 15.44 -1.48 15.32
N HIS A 107 16.45 -0.62 15.19
CA HIS A 107 16.23 0.81 14.94
C HIS A 107 15.68 1.11 13.55
N VAL A 108 16.17 0.41 12.52
CA VAL A 108 15.70 0.53 11.14
C VAL A 108 14.27 0.02 11.03
N VAL A 109 13.99 -1.19 11.55
CA VAL A 109 12.65 -1.79 11.55
C VAL A 109 11.64 -0.89 12.26
N LYS A 110 12.00 -0.36 13.44
CA LYS A 110 11.15 0.57 14.19
C LYS A 110 10.84 1.85 13.39
N ALA A 111 11.82 2.40 12.67
CA ALA A 111 11.61 3.61 11.88
C ALA A 111 10.63 3.35 10.72
N TYR A 112 10.80 2.24 9.99
CA TYR A 112 9.86 1.82 8.94
C TYR A 112 8.45 1.56 9.48
N PHE A 113 8.33 0.80 10.58
CA PHE A 113 7.04 0.54 11.21
C PHE A 113 6.36 1.83 11.67
N SER A 114 7.10 2.76 12.30
CA SER A 114 6.56 4.04 12.75
C SER A 114 6.01 4.88 11.59
N GLN A 115 6.66 4.84 10.42
CA GLN A 115 6.16 5.49 9.21
C GLN A 115 4.91 4.79 8.67
N PHE A 116 4.90 3.46 8.62
CA PHE A 116 3.74 2.65 8.26
C PHE A 116 2.51 2.94 9.13
N GLN A 117 2.67 3.03 10.45
CA GLN A 117 1.58 3.34 11.37
C GLN A 117 0.95 4.71 11.08
N LYS A 118 1.78 5.74 10.81
CA LYS A 118 1.31 7.09 10.45
C LYS A 118 0.53 7.08 9.13
N ASP A 119 1.07 6.36 8.15
CA ASP A 119 0.51 6.23 6.81
C ASP A 119 -0.83 5.48 6.85
N MET A 120 -0.88 4.33 7.49
CA MET A 120 -2.11 3.56 7.67
C MET A 120 -3.16 4.32 8.49
N GLY A 121 -2.78 5.02 9.56
CA GLY A 121 -3.72 5.87 10.30
C GLY A 121 -4.33 6.96 9.42
N SER A 122 -3.51 7.58 8.55
CA SER A 122 -4.00 8.59 7.59
C SER A 122 -4.94 7.99 6.54
N PHE A 123 -4.59 6.80 6.01
CA PHE A 123 -5.44 6.04 5.09
C PHE A 123 -6.79 5.70 5.73
N LEU A 124 -6.79 5.04 6.89
CA LEU A 124 -8.00 4.62 7.59
C LEU A 124 -8.89 5.83 7.94
N LYS A 125 -8.30 6.93 8.42
CA LYS A 125 -9.02 8.17 8.72
C LYS A 125 -9.67 8.80 7.48
N ALA A 126 -8.98 8.77 6.33
CA ALA A 126 -9.55 9.27 5.08
C ALA A 126 -10.71 8.38 4.62
N ARG A 127 -10.51 7.05 4.61
CA ARG A 127 -11.53 6.08 4.19
C ARG A 127 -12.77 6.08 5.10
N ALA A 128 -12.60 6.21 6.41
CA ALA A 128 -13.71 6.29 7.37
C ALA A 128 -14.65 7.48 7.09
N GLN A 129 -14.14 8.58 6.52
CA GLN A 129 -14.97 9.73 6.16
C GLN A 129 -15.68 9.55 4.81
N GLU A 130 -15.09 8.78 3.90
CA GLU A 130 -15.56 8.61 2.52
C GLU A 130 -16.51 7.43 2.36
N ILE A 131 -16.34 6.39 3.17
CA ILE A 131 -17.18 5.20 3.18
C ILE A 131 -18.48 5.49 3.93
N VAL A 132 -19.61 5.07 3.35
CA VAL A 132 -20.94 5.20 3.97
C VAL A 132 -21.08 4.34 5.21
N GLY A 133 -22.04 4.68 6.09
CA GLY A 133 -22.43 3.79 7.19
C GLY A 133 -22.84 2.41 6.67
N GLY A 134 -22.22 1.35 7.17
CA GLY A 134 -22.43 -0.03 6.69
C GLY A 134 -21.67 -0.40 5.41
N GLY A 135 -20.89 0.52 4.85
CA GLY A 135 -19.99 0.24 3.73
C GLY A 135 -18.83 -0.68 4.13
N LEU A 136 -18.20 -1.30 3.13
CA LEU A 136 -17.13 -2.29 3.34
C LEU A 136 -15.81 -1.84 2.74
N MET A 137 -14.71 -2.31 3.33
CA MET A 137 -13.37 -2.14 2.78
C MET A 137 -12.65 -3.48 2.79
N VAL A 138 -12.04 -3.84 1.65
CA VAL A 138 -11.19 -5.02 1.52
C VAL A 138 -9.76 -4.57 1.24
N ILE A 139 -8.83 -5.10 2.04
CA ILE A 139 -7.40 -4.83 1.94
C ILE A 139 -6.67 -6.15 1.68
N GLN A 140 -5.78 -6.14 0.69
CA GLN A 140 -4.82 -7.21 0.42
C GLN A 140 -3.44 -6.57 0.35
N ILE A 141 -2.53 -6.97 1.23
CA ILE A 141 -1.20 -6.37 1.36
C ILE A 141 -0.15 -7.48 1.51
N PRO A 142 1.03 -7.37 0.88
CA PRO A 142 2.16 -8.24 1.17
C PRO A 142 2.63 -8.00 2.61
N GLY A 143 2.58 -9.02 3.45
CA GLY A 143 2.94 -8.93 4.86
C GLY A 143 3.92 -10.01 5.30
N LEU A 144 4.19 -10.02 6.60
CA LEU A 144 4.93 -11.08 7.26
C LEU A 144 4.00 -12.26 7.58
N PRO A 145 4.38 -13.51 7.26
CA PRO A 145 3.66 -14.68 7.73
C PRO A 145 3.59 -14.72 9.26
N SER A 146 2.49 -15.24 9.81
CA SER A 146 2.34 -15.37 11.27
C SER A 146 3.48 -16.20 11.88
N GLY A 147 4.05 -15.69 12.97
CA GLY A 147 5.20 -16.27 13.66
C GLY A 147 6.57 -16.00 13.01
N GLU A 148 6.64 -15.35 11.83
CA GLU A 148 7.89 -14.92 11.23
C GLU A 148 8.24 -13.49 11.68
N VAL A 149 9.49 -13.30 12.10
CA VAL A 149 10.01 -12.00 12.56
C VAL A 149 11.03 -11.42 11.59
N LEU A 150 11.54 -12.24 10.66
CA LEU A 150 12.55 -11.85 9.68
C LEU A 150 11.92 -11.67 8.30
N PHE A 151 11.78 -10.40 7.90
CA PHE A 151 11.31 -10.05 6.56
C PHE A 151 12.18 -10.65 5.46
N SER A 152 13.50 -10.76 5.68
CA SER A 152 14.44 -11.40 4.76
C SER A 152 14.16 -12.87 4.45
N ARG A 153 13.30 -13.55 5.22
CA ARG A 153 12.87 -14.93 4.94
C ARG A 153 11.69 -15.02 3.97
N THR A 154 10.98 -13.91 3.74
CA THR A 154 9.91 -13.81 2.75
C THR A 154 10.45 -13.68 1.32
N GLY A 155 9.62 -13.94 0.31
CA GLY A 155 10.00 -13.75 -1.10
C GLY A 155 10.40 -12.30 -1.40
N ALA A 156 9.60 -11.32 -0.98
CA ALA A 156 9.89 -9.90 -1.16
C ALA A 156 11.19 -9.48 -0.44
N GLY A 157 11.36 -9.89 0.82
CA GLY A 157 12.55 -9.53 1.58
C GLY A 157 13.84 -10.13 1.03
N ARG A 158 13.79 -11.35 0.49
CA ARG A 158 14.94 -11.93 -0.24
C ARG A 158 15.27 -11.12 -1.49
N LEU A 159 14.25 -10.75 -2.29
CA LEU A 159 14.45 -9.94 -3.48
C LEU A 159 15.06 -8.57 -3.15
N HIS A 160 14.59 -7.90 -2.10
CA HIS A 160 15.16 -6.62 -1.65
C HIS A 160 16.60 -6.76 -1.17
N ALA A 161 16.91 -7.82 -0.40
CA ALA A 161 18.28 -8.09 0.04
C ALA A 161 19.22 -8.37 -1.14
N LEU A 162 18.78 -9.18 -2.11
CA LEU A 162 19.55 -9.46 -3.33
C LEU A 162 19.78 -8.20 -4.16
N LEU A 163 18.76 -7.36 -4.32
CA LEU A 163 18.90 -6.08 -5.02
C LEU A 163 19.92 -5.16 -4.34
N GLY A 164 19.90 -5.08 -3.01
CA GLY A 164 20.90 -4.36 -2.23
C GLY A 164 22.32 -4.90 -2.45
N SER A 165 22.49 -6.22 -2.42
CA SER A 165 23.78 -6.86 -2.70
C SER A 165 24.27 -6.60 -4.12
N SER A 166 23.39 -6.66 -5.13
CA SER A 166 23.75 -6.34 -6.51
C SER A 166 24.18 -4.88 -6.67
N LEU A 167 23.58 -3.94 -5.94
CA LEU A 167 24.04 -2.55 -5.92
C LEU A 167 25.42 -2.42 -5.27
N MET A 168 25.68 -3.15 -4.19
CA MET A 168 27.02 -3.20 -3.58
C MET A 168 28.08 -3.84 -4.49
N GLU A 169 27.71 -4.80 -5.34
CA GLU A 169 28.62 -5.30 -6.38
C GLU A 169 28.99 -4.20 -7.39
N LEU A 170 28.03 -3.34 -7.78
CA LEU A 170 28.32 -2.18 -8.62
C LEU A 170 29.22 -1.15 -7.92
N VAL A 171 29.13 -1.01 -6.61
CA VAL A 171 30.08 -0.21 -5.80
C VAL A 171 31.48 -0.82 -5.89
N ASN A 172 31.60 -2.14 -5.69
CA ASN A 172 32.90 -2.84 -5.76
C ASN A 172 33.55 -2.76 -7.15
N LEU A 173 32.74 -2.69 -8.20
CA LEU A 173 33.19 -2.49 -9.59
C LEU A 173 33.50 -1.01 -9.92
N GLY A 174 33.25 -0.08 -8.99
CA GLY A 174 33.48 1.35 -9.19
C GLY A 174 32.47 2.04 -10.12
N VAL A 175 31.32 1.41 -10.39
CA VAL A 175 30.27 1.95 -11.28
C VAL A 175 29.42 3.00 -10.56
N ILE A 176 29.17 2.80 -9.26
CA ILE A 176 28.45 3.72 -8.39
C ILE A 176 29.20 3.90 -7.06
N THR A 177 28.80 4.87 -6.24
CA THR A 177 29.43 5.15 -4.95
C THR A 177 28.73 4.43 -3.81
N GLU A 178 29.44 4.07 -2.74
CA GLU A 178 28.81 3.50 -1.51
C GLU A 178 27.75 4.46 -0.95
N GLU A 179 28.02 5.78 -0.99
CA GLU A 179 27.07 6.80 -0.54
C GLU A 179 25.75 6.80 -1.35
N SER A 180 25.80 6.48 -2.65
CA SER A 180 24.59 6.34 -3.46
C SER A 180 23.72 5.16 -3.05
N VAL A 181 24.32 4.08 -2.54
CA VAL A 181 23.59 2.93 -1.98
C VAL A 181 23.07 3.27 -0.59
N ASP A 182 23.91 3.83 0.28
CA ASP A 182 23.55 4.18 1.65
C ASP A 182 22.37 5.16 1.73
N SER A 183 22.31 6.13 0.81
CA SER A 183 21.23 7.13 0.75
C SER A 183 19.96 6.63 0.07
N PHE A 184 20.02 5.49 -0.63
CA PHE A 184 18.90 4.90 -1.35
C PHE A 184 18.17 3.87 -0.48
N ASN A 185 16.88 4.09 -0.24
CA ASN A 185 16.04 3.21 0.55
C ASN A 185 14.68 3.00 -0.10
N LEU A 186 14.19 1.76 -0.13
CA LEU A 186 12.87 1.43 -0.65
C LEU A 186 11.80 1.94 0.33
N PRO A 187 10.84 2.79 -0.09
CA PRO A 187 9.79 3.31 0.78
C PRO A 187 8.69 2.25 0.96
N GLN A 188 9.02 1.11 1.56
CA GLN A 188 8.09 0.01 1.75
C GLN A 188 8.13 -0.55 3.17
N TYR A 189 6.98 -0.99 3.67
CA TYR A 189 6.87 -1.78 4.89
C TYR A 189 5.87 -2.92 4.72
N HIS A 190 6.24 -4.09 5.22
CA HIS A 190 5.47 -5.33 5.16
C HIS A 190 5.07 -5.72 6.58
N PRO A 191 3.84 -5.39 7.00
CA PRO A 191 3.41 -5.59 8.37
C PRO A 191 3.10 -7.06 8.66
N SER A 192 3.22 -7.46 9.92
CA SER A 192 2.60 -8.70 10.41
C SER A 192 1.09 -8.55 10.56
N ILE A 193 0.39 -9.67 10.81
CA ILE A 193 -1.05 -9.65 11.10
C ILE A 193 -1.31 -8.83 12.38
N GLU A 194 -0.51 -9.05 13.42
CA GLU A 194 -0.64 -8.40 14.71
C GLU A 194 -0.39 -6.88 14.61
N GLU A 195 0.56 -6.47 13.78
CA GLU A 195 0.81 -5.06 13.48
C GLU A 195 -0.35 -4.40 12.71
N MET A 196 -0.95 -5.12 11.76
CA MET A 196 -2.14 -4.65 11.06
C MET A 196 -3.34 -4.50 11.99
N GLU A 197 -3.61 -5.50 12.84
CA GLU A 197 -4.69 -5.47 13.83
C GLU A 197 -4.51 -4.31 14.80
N MET A 198 -3.30 -4.15 15.35
CA MET A 198 -2.97 -3.05 16.25
C MET A 198 -3.29 -1.69 15.63
N VAL A 199 -2.89 -1.47 14.37
CA VAL A 199 -3.14 -0.19 13.69
C VAL A 199 -4.62 0.03 13.42
N ILE A 200 -5.38 -1.01 13.09
CA ILE A 200 -6.84 -0.91 12.90
C ILE A 200 -7.52 -0.55 14.22
N GLU A 201 -7.19 -1.26 15.30
CA GLU A 201 -7.77 -1.02 16.63
C GLU A 201 -7.48 0.39 17.15
N MET A 202 -6.26 0.89 16.94
CA MET A 202 -5.89 2.27 17.30
C MET A 202 -6.70 3.35 16.56
N ASN A 203 -7.33 3.00 15.43
CA ASN A 203 -8.11 3.92 14.61
C ASN A 203 -9.64 3.67 14.70
N ASN A 204 -10.11 2.78 15.57
CA ASN A 204 -11.54 2.48 15.80
C ASN A 204 -12.26 3.54 16.68
N ASN A 205 -12.10 4.82 16.36
CA ASN A 205 -12.84 5.92 17.01
C ASN A 205 -14.16 6.23 16.28
#